data_AF-A0AA43TXV9-F1
#
_entry.id   AF-A0AA43TXV9-F1
#
_cell.length_a   1.000
_cell.length_b   1.000
_cell.length_c   1.000
_cell.angle_alpha   90.00
_cell.angle_beta   90.00
_cell.angle_gamma   90.00
#
_symmetry.space_group_name_H-M   'P 1'
#
loop_
_entity.id
_entity.type
_entity.pdbx_description
1 polymer ?
#
loop_
_entity_poly.entity_id
_entity_poly.type
_entity_poly.pdbx_seq_one_letter_code
_entity_poly.pdbx_strand_id
1 'polypeptide(L)'
;MDHLPLPKNAVKLGIQIPYISSIEYDGQDFDTFPLRHGYSYSDRGFLQSQGSDFDLCAFYQSWLYFGLMQEVFGCAIDQKSFVRTGGDGTTKIIDSTVLRARLRIWQRLSSWGPWQAEVTDRAISQCAYLDNNDALNSMPSAPWVEMLLSVKILIGSIVNAGPLFMRSHIGTPSTVRPPWISASDLDNPTCSIISSHMIQNSWCPFRARHVLSGSLYDVAYYLACLPPNEGRPANHNECLAKKSCTGDSVDDSKPLKPCHTDICDGNCSEVAPNMKEVAAILNQGKVPLFACSRLASGNWQVEVLAASRNSWFTAVTHVWADGLGNHSNFVLCCILLRH
;
A
#
# COMPACT_ATOMS: atom_id res chain seq x y z
N MET A 1 -2.98 -0.97 -14.21
CA MET A 1 -4.07 -1.12 -13.20
C MET A 1 -4.76 0.22 -12.98
N ASP A 2 -5.46 0.67 -14.02
CA ASP A 2 -5.99 2.02 -14.22
C ASP A 2 -7.35 2.27 -13.53
N HIS A 3 -8.04 1.22 -13.07
CA HIS A 3 -9.26 1.37 -12.27
C HIS A 3 -9.02 1.91 -10.87
N LEU A 4 -7.83 1.68 -10.30
CA LEU A 4 -7.51 2.15 -8.96
C LEU A 4 -7.46 3.69 -8.92
N PRO A 5 -7.94 4.32 -7.83
CA PRO A 5 -7.66 5.73 -7.62
C PRO A 5 -6.14 5.93 -7.45
N LEU A 6 -5.66 7.14 -7.73
CA LEU A 6 -4.29 7.53 -7.44
C LEU A 6 -4.30 8.61 -6.35
N PRO A 7 -3.30 8.62 -5.44
CA PRO A 7 -3.17 9.70 -4.49
C PRO A 7 -2.90 11.04 -5.19
N LYS A 8 -3.10 12.14 -4.47
CA LYS A 8 -2.68 13.46 -4.94
C LYS A 8 -1.14 13.45 -5.11
N ASN A 9 -0.64 13.97 -6.23
CA ASN A 9 0.78 13.96 -6.59
C ASN A 9 1.40 12.55 -6.70
N ALA A 10 0.64 11.59 -7.22
CA ALA A 10 1.06 10.20 -7.32
C ALA A 10 2.35 10.00 -8.14
N VAL A 11 3.24 9.15 -7.62
CA VAL A 11 4.40 8.62 -8.33
C VAL A 11 4.03 7.26 -8.93
N LYS A 12 3.68 7.23 -10.22
CA LYS A 12 3.17 6.02 -10.88
C LYS A 12 4.24 4.93 -10.95
N LEU A 13 3.84 3.68 -10.67
CA LEU A 13 4.71 2.49 -10.76
C LEU A 13 5.23 2.19 -12.17
N GLY A 14 4.57 2.72 -13.22
CA GLY A 14 4.99 2.47 -14.61
C GLY A 14 4.78 1.03 -15.10
N ILE A 15 4.29 0.11 -14.27
CA ILE A 15 4.05 -1.29 -14.62
C ILE A 15 2.96 -1.37 -15.70
N GLN A 16 3.34 -1.87 -16.87
CA GLN A 16 2.43 -2.19 -17.97
C GLN A 16 2.20 -3.69 -18.02
N ILE A 17 0.94 -4.10 -18.08
CA ILE A 17 0.57 -5.51 -18.08
C ILE A 17 0.20 -5.88 -19.51
N PRO A 18 1.01 -6.70 -20.20
CA PRO A 18 0.74 -7.03 -21.59
C PRO A 18 -0.52 -7.89 -21.69
N TYR A 19 -1.31 -7.65 -22.73
CA TYR A 19 -2.42 -8.51 -23.11
C TYR A 19 -1.84 -9.64 -23.96
N ILE A 20 -1.73 -10.82 -23.36
CA ILE A 20 -1.14 -12.02 -23.93
C ILE A 20 -2.13 -13.17 -24.06
N SER A 21 -3.32 -13.01 -23.47
CA SER A 21 -4.46 -13.93 -23.57
C SER A 21 -4.68 -14.38 -25.01
N SER A 22 -4.51 -15.68 -25.25
CA SER A 22 -4.68 -16.34 -26.55
C SER A 22 -6.02 -17.05 -26.67
N ILE A 23 -6.71 -17.27 -25.55
CA ILE A 23 -7.98 -17.98 -25.48
C ILE A 23 -9.03 -17.15 -24.73
N GLU A 24 -10.27 -17.19 -25.19
CA GLU A 24 -11.38 -16.57 -24.46
C GLU A 24 -11.89 -17.51 -23.37
N TYR A 25 -12.23 -16.96 -22.20
CA TYR A 25 -12.89 -17.74 -21.15
C TYR A 25 -14.29 -18.14 -21.64
N ASP A 26 -14.60 -19.43 -21.59
CA ASP A 26 -15.80 -20.01 -22.21
C ASP A 26 -17.08 -19.81 -21.40
N GLY A 27 -16.99 -19.23 -20.20
CA GLY A 27 -18.14 -18.99 -19.31
C GLY A 27 -18.74 -20.25 -18.71
N GLN A 28 -18.05 -21.40 -18.81
CA GLN A 28 -18.44 -22.63 -18.13
C GLN A 28 -17.76 -22.71 -16.75
N ASP A 29 -17.82 -23.87 -16.10
CA ASP A 29 -17.27 -24.05 -14.75
C ASP A 29 -15.77 -23.66 -14.66
N PHE A 30 -15.47 -22.86 -13.63
CA PHE A 30 -14.17 -22.24 -13.40
C PHE A 30 -13.06 -23.26 -13.13
N ASP A 31 -13.36 -24.33 -12.39
CA ASP A 31 -12.36 -25.34 -12.00
C ASP A 31 -12.04 -26.27 -13.14
N THR A 32 -13.00 -26.56 -14.00
CA THR A 32 -12.79 -27.48 -15.11
C THR A 32 -12.26 -26.75 -16.36
N PHE A 33 -12.13 -25.42 -16.34
CA PHE A 33 -11.59 -24.63 -17.45
C PHE A 33 -10.22 -25.12 -17.93
N PRO A 34 -9.23 -25.43 -17.06
CA PRO A 34 -7.96 -25.94 -17.53
C PRO A 34 -8.04 -27.34 -18.15
N LEU A 35 -8.89 -28.23 -17.61
CA LEU A 35 -9.10 -29.57 -18.18
C LEU A 35 -9.65 -29.50 -19.61
N ARG A 36 -10.59 -28.58 -19.86
CA ARG A 36 -11.15 -28.35 -21.21
C ARG A 36 -10.13 -27.83 -22.21
N HIS A 37 -9.02 -27.25 -21.74
CA HIS A 37 -7.93 -26.73 -22.56
C HIS A 37 -6.69 -27.63 -22.54
N GLY A 38 -6.84 -28.89 -22.10
CA GLY A 38 -5.78 -29.89 -22.17
C GLY A 38 -4.74 -29.82 -21.04
N TYR A 39 -4.94 -28.96 -20.04
CA TYR A 39 -4.08 -28.95 -18.85
C TYR A 39 -4.53 -30.02 -17.86
N SER A 40 -3.56 -30.61 -17.17
CA SER A 40 -3.77 -31.56 -16.08
C SER A 40 -3.45 -30.92 -14.73
N TYR A 41 -4.12 -31.38 -13.69
CA TYR A 41 -3.74 -31.08 -12.32
C TYR A 41 -2.71 -32.09 -11.81
N SER A 42 -1.76 -31.61 -11.03
CA SER A 42 -0.95 -32.43 -10.14
C SER A 42 -1.79 -33.02 -9.01
N ASP A 43 -1.27 -34.02 -8.31
CA ASP A 43 -1.93 -34.65 -7.14
C ASP A 43 -2.27 -33.64 -6.02
N ARG A 44 -1.66 -32.45 -6.06
CA ARG A 44 -1.91 -31.36 -5.11
C ARG A 44 -2.96 -30.34 -5.60
N GLY A 45 -3.62 -30.59 -6.73
CA GLY A 45 -4.67 -29.71 -7.28
C GLY A 45 -4.16 -28.48 -8.03
N PHE A 46 -2.88 -28.47 -8.43
CA PHE A 46 -2.27 -27.35 -9.16
C PHE A 46 -1.96 -27.74 -10.61
N LEU A 47 -2.08 -26.80 -11.54
CA LEU A 47 -1.83 -27.08 -12.95
C LEU A 47 -0.38 -27.49 -13.20
N GLN A 48 -0.22 -28.60 -13.93
CA GLN A 48 1.06 -29.00 -14.48
C GLN A 48 1.43 -28.07 -15.64
N SER A 49 2.67 -27.56 -15.63
CA SER A 49 3.18 -26.74 -16.72
C SER A 49 3.17 -27.54 -18.02
N GLN A 50 2.43 -27.06 -19.02
CA GLN A 50 2.44 -27.58 -20.37
C GLN A 50 2.59 -26.43 -21.36
N GLY A 51 3.34 -26.65 -22.45
CA GLY A 51 3.63 -25.63 -23.46
C GLY A 51 4.78 -24.71 -23.08
N SER A 52 4.89 -23.56 -23.78
CA SER A 52 5.88 -22.54 -23.46
C SER A 52 5.46 -21.73 -22.22
N ASP A 53 6.44 -21.11 -21.54
CA ASP A 53 6.20 -20.19 -20.42
C ASP A 53 5.20 -19.09 -20.78
N PHE A 54 5.25 -18.63 -22.03
CA PHE A 54 4.34 -17.62 -22.57
C PHE A 54 2.91 -18.15 -22.71
N ASP A 55 2.73 -19.37 -23.26
CA ASP A 55 1.41 -19.99 -23.39
C ASP A 55 0.76 -20.22 -22.04
N LEU A 56 1.56 -20.67 -21.05
CA LEU A 56 1.08 -20.84 -19.68
C LEU A 56 0.67 -19.51 -19.06
N CYS A 57 1.47 -18.45 -19.22
CA CYS A 57 1.14 -17.11 -18.73
C CYS A 57 -0.14 -16.55 -19.39
N ALA A 58 -0.30 -16.74 -20.70
CA ALA A 58 -1.49 -16.38 -21.46
C ALA A 58 -2.73 -17.14 -20.99
N PHE A 59 -2.58 -18.44 -20.72
CA PHE A 59 -3.62 -19.27 -20.16
C PHE A 59 -4.08 -18.76 -18.79
N TYR A 60 -3.15 -18.49 -17.86
CA TYR A 60 -3.47 -17.94 -16.54
C TYR A 60 -4.11 -16.55 -16.61
N GLN A 61 -3.69 -15.69 -17.55
CA GLN A 61 -4.37 -14.42 -17.77
C GLN A 61 -5.82 -14.62 -18.22
N SER A 62 -6.07 -15.58 -19.11
CA SER A 62 -7.42 -15.93 -19.57
C SER A 62 -8.29 -16.44 -18.41
N TRP A 63 -7.73 -17.33 -17.59
CA TRP A 63 -8.45 -18.00 -16.51
C TRP A 63 -8.62 -17.12 -15.26
N LEU A 64 -7.51 -16.69 -14.64
CA LEU A 64 -7.52 -16.04 -13.33
C LEU A 64 -7.81 -14.54 -13.40
N TYR A 65 -7.58 -13.88 -14.54
CA TYR A 65 -7.96 -12.48 -14.72
C TYR A 65 -9.35 -12.35 -15.33
N PHE A 66 -9.54 -12.82 -16.57
CA PHE A 66 -10.82 -12.65 -17.27
C PHE A 66 -11.91 -13.60 -16.76
N GLY A 67 -11.60 -14.88 -16.57
CA GLY A 67 -12.53 -15.86 -16.01
C GLY A 67 -13.03 -15.46 -14.63
N LEU A 68 -12.13 -15.07 -13.73
CA LEU A 68 -12.52 -14.59 -12.39
C LEU A 68 -13.49 -13.40 -12.46
N MET A 69 -13.22 -12.41 -13.32
CA MET A 69 -14.14 -11.28 -13.47
C MET A 69 -15.51 -11.73 -13.98
N GLN A 70 -15.56 -12.65 -14.93
CA GLN A 70 -16.82 -13.14 -15.50
C GLN A 70 -17.64 -13.93 -14.47
N GLU A 71 -17.01 -14.79 -13.69
CA GLU A 71 -17.64 -15.54 -12.61
C GLU A 71 -18.16 -14.63 -11.48
N VAL A 72 -17.35 -13.65 -11.08
CA VAL A 72 -17.72 -12.75 -9.98
C VAL A 72 -18.83 -11.79 -10.39
N PHE A 73 -18.77 -11.23 -11.59
CA PHE A 73 -19.78 -10.30 -12.09
C PHE A 73 -21.02 -11.00 -12.67
N GLY A 74 -20.97 -12.32 -12.88
CA GLY A 74 -22.08 -13.11 -13.41
C GLY A 74 -22.53 -12.68 -14.81
N CYS A 75 -21.63 -12.09 -15.60
CA CYS A 75 -21.93 -11.63 -16.95
C CYS A 75 -20.74 -11.81 -17.88
N ALA A 76 -21.01 -12.05 -19.17
CA ALA A 76 -19.98 -12.17 -20.18
C ALA A 76 -19.11 -10.90 -20.26
N ILE A 77 -17.81 -11.09 -20.41
CA ILE A 77 -16.83 -10.01 -20.53
C ILE A 77 -16.19 -10.07 -21.90
N ASP A 78 -16.36 -9.00 -22.68
CA ASP A 78 -15.55 -8.78 -23.86
C ASP A 78 -14.12 -8.40 -23.42
N GLN A 79 -13.18 -9.34 -23.56
CA GLN A 79 -11.77 -9.12 -23.20
C GLN A 79 -11.18 -7.91 -23.95
N LYS A 80 -11.63 -7.63 -25.19
CA LYS A 80 -11.13 -6.52 -26.00
C LYS A 80 -11.47 -5.15 -25.40
N SER A 81 -12.54 -5.07 -24.61
CA SER A 81 -12.89 -3.85 -23.87
C SER A 81 -11.89 -3.50 -22.76
N PHE A 82 -10.99 -4.43 -22.42
CA PHE A 82 -9.91 -4.27 -21.45
C PHE A 82 -8.54 -4.17 -22.13
N VAL A 83 -8.47 -3.84 -23.42
CA VAL A 83 -7.21 -3.77 -24.18
C VAL A 83 -7.05 -2.40 -24.80
N ARG A 84 -5.85 -1.84 -24.66
CA ARG A 84 -5.41 -0.66 -25.41
C ARG A 84 -4.06 -0.92 -26.06
N THR A 85 -3.74 -0.12 -27.07
CA THR A 85 -2.40 -0.11 -27.66
C THR A 85 -1.42 0.63 -26.75
N GLY A 86 -0.23 0.07 -26.58
CA GLY A 86 0.89 0.65 -25.87
C GLY A 86 1.46 1.87 -26.57
N GLY A 87 2.39 2.57 -25.90
CA GLY A 87 3.01 3.78 -26.45
C GLY A 87 3.89 3.53 -27.68
N ASP A 88 4.30 2.28 -27.90
CA ASP A 88 5.06 1.83 -29.08
C ASP A 88 4.18 1.64 -30.33
N GLY A 89 2.86 1.70 -30.19
CA GLY A 89 1.90 1.50 -31.29
C GLY A 89 1.67 0.04 -31.69
N THR A 90 2.37 -0.92 -31.09
CA THR A 90 2.29 -2.34 -31.47
C THR A 90 1.89 -3.26 -30.33
N THR A 91 2.36 -2.99 -29.11
CA THR A 91 2.10 -3.86 -27.96
C THR A 91 0.68 -3.65 -27.47
N LYS A 92 -0.05 -4.75 -27.23
CA LYS A 92 -1.36 -4.70 -26.57
C LYS A 92 -1.17 -4.82 -25.07
N ILE A 93 -1.84 -3.94 -24.32
CA ILE A 93 -1.74 -3.90 -22.86
C ILE A 93 -3.13 -3.85 -22.23
N ILE A 94 -3.24 -4.41 -21.02
CA ILE A 94 -4.46 -4.40 -20.23
C ILE A 94 -4.81 -2.96 -19.83
N ASP A 95 -6.00 -2.52 -20.23
CA ASP A 95 -6.65 -1.31 -19.76
C ASP A 95 -7.81 -1.68 -18.83
N SER A 96 -7.55 -1.56 -17.53
CA SER A 96 -8.57 -1.91 -16.54
C SER A 96 -9.54 -0.77 -16.24
N THR A 97 -9.52 0.37 -16.95
CA THR A 97 -10.38 1.55 -16.65
C THR A 97 -11.86 1.19 -16.56
N VAL A 98 -12.35 0.29 -17.43
CA VAL A 98 -13.74 -0.19 -17.47
C VAL A 98 -14.12 -0.95 -16.18
N LEU A 99 -13.15 -1.58 -15.52
CA LEU A 99 -13.38 -2.34 -14.27
C LEU A 99 -13.98 -1.47 -13.16
N ARG A 100 -13.60 -0.19 -13.09
CA ARG A 100 -14.12 0.75 -12.07
C ARG A 100 -15.64 0.88 -12.15
N ALA A 101 -16.19 0.99 -13.35
CA ALA A 101 -17.63 1.10 -13.55
C ALA A 101 -18.33 -0.23 -13.21
N ARG A 102 -17.74 -1.36 -13.62
CA ARG A 102 -18.27 -2.70 -13.34
C ARG A 102 -18.32 -3.00 -11.84
N LEU A 103 -17.24 -2.75 -11.11
CA LEU A 103 -17.19 -2.93 -9.65
C LEU A 103 -18.27 -2.10 -8.94
N ARG A 104 -18.50 -0.85 -9.36
CA ARG A 104 -19.55 0.02 -8.80
C ARG A 104 -20.96 -0.48 -9.08
N ILE A 105 -21.21 -1.01 -10.28
CA ILE A 105 -22.51 -1.59 -10.62
C ILE A 105 -22.74 -2.84 -9.77
N TRP A 106 -21.76 -3.73 -9.74
CA TRP A 106 -21.82 -4.97 -8.97
C TRP A 106 -22.01 -4.74 -7.47
N GLN A 107 -21.31 -3.75 -6.89
CA GLN A 107 -21.51 -3.28 -5.51
C GLN A 107 -22.96 -2.93 -5.21
N ARG A 108 -23.62 -2.19 -6.11
CA ARG A 108 -25.00 -1.74 -5.93
C ARG A 108 -26.01 -2.88 -6.04
N LEU A 109 -25.71 -3.87 -6.87
CA LEU A 109 -26.55 -5.05 -7.03
C LEU A 109 -26.47 -6.01 -5.83
N SER A 110 -25.56 -5.77 -4.87
CA SER A 110 -25.37 -6.61 -3.68
C SER A 110 -25.20 -8.10 -4.02
N SER A 111 -24.58 -8.39 -5.17
CA SER A 111 -24.50 -9.73 -5.76
C SER A 111 -23.41 -10.61 -5.14
N TRP A 112 -22.92 -10.27 -3.95
CA TRP A 112 -21.95 -11.11 -3.25
C TRP A 112 -22.66 -12.28 -2.56
N GLY A 113 -22.38 -13.49 -3.05
CA GLY A 113 -22.89 -14.74 -2.48
C GLY A 113 -21.79 -15.78 -2.24
N PRO A 114 -22.18 -17.01 -1.84
CA PRO A 114 -21.25 -18.12 -1.63
C PRO A 114 -20.38 -18.41 -2.85
N TRP A 115 -20.96 -18.39 -4.05
CA TRP A 115 -20.22 -18.62 -5.30
C TRP A 115 -19.08 -17.62 -5.51
N GLN A 116 -19.35 -16.31 -5.36
CA GLN A 116 -18.33 -15.27 -5.51
C GLN A 116 -17.19 -15.42 -4.50
N ALA A 117 -17.52 -15.83 -3.27
CA ALA A 117 -16.52 -16.11 -2.25
C ALA A 117 -15.67 -17.35 -2.62
N GLU A 118 -16.30 -18.44 -3.04
CA GLU A 118 -15.64 -19.69 -3.42
C GLU A 118 -14.71 -19.50 -4.64
N VAL A 119 -15.20 -18.89 -5.73
CA VAL A 119 -14.37 -18.68 -6.93
C VAL A 119 -13.20 -17.73 -6.66
N THR A 120 -13.40 -16.71 -5.82
CA THR A 120 -12.32 -15.82 -5.40
C THR A 120 -11.29 -16.56 -4.55
N ASP A 121 -11.71 -17.43 -3.63
CA ASP A 121 -10.81 -18.26 -2.82
C ASP A 121 -9.98 -19.23 -3.66
N ARG A 122 -10.57 -19.84 -4.68
CA ARG A 122 -9.85 -20.70 -5.63
C ARG A 122 -8.78 -19.90 -6.40
N ALA A 123 -9.11 -18.70 -6.86
CA ALA A 123 -8.13 -17.81 -7.50
C ALA A 123 -7.00 -17.39 -6.56
N ILE A 124 -7.30 -17.11 -5.27
CA ILE A 124 -6.30 -16.83 -4.24
C ILE A 124 -5.36 -18.03 -4.05
N SER A 125 -5.92 -19.23 -3.95
CA SER A 125 -5.15 -20.47 -3.76
C SER A 125 -4.22 -20.75 -4.94
N GLN A 126 -4.67 -20.50 -6.17
CA GLN A 126 -3.80 -20.57 -7.36
C GLN A 126 -2.69 -19.50 -7.27
N CYS A 127 -3.02 -18.24 -6.98
CA CYS A 127 -1.99 -17.20 -6.85
C CYS A 127 -0.92 -17.52 -5.81
N ALA A 128 -1.30 -18.08 -4.67
CA ALA A 128 -0.37 -18.48 -3.63
C ALA A 128 0.56 -19.61 -4.09
N TYR A 129 0.05 -20.58 -4.85
CA TYR A 129 0.89 -21.62 -5.44
C TYR A 129 1.89 -21.05 -6.45
N LEU A 130 1.43 -20.15 -7.33
CA LEU A 130 2.27 -19.54 -8.37
C LEU A 130 3.41 -18.72 -7.76
N ASP A 131 3.13 -18.00 -6.68
CA ASP A 131 4.12 -17.23 -5.93
C ASP A 131 5.22 -18.10 -5.30
N ASN A 132 4.88 -19.30 -4.84
CA ASN A 132 5.82 -20.23 -4.18
C ASN A 132 6.52 -21.18 -5.17
N ASN A 133 6.29 -21.00 -6.47
CA ASN A 133 6.89 -21.83 -7.51
C ASN A 133 8.15 -21.16 -8.07
N ASP A 134 9.30 -21.52 -7.50
CA ASP A 134 10.61 -20.97 -7.88
C ASP A 134 10.94 -21.13 -9.37
N ALA A 135 10.45 -22.20 -10.01
CA ALA A 135 10.66 -22.43 -11.43
C ALA A 135 9.92 -21.39 -12.29
N LEU A 136 8.67 -21.05 -11.94
CA LEU A 136 7.89 -20.02 -12.63
C LEU A 136 8.43 -18.62 -12.37
N ASN A 137 8.87 -18.34 -11.14
CA ASN A 137 9.47 -17.05 -10.76
C ASN A 137 10.85 -16.80 -11.41
N SER A 138 11.50 -17.85 -11.91
CA SER A 138 12.80 -17.76 -12.59
C SER A 138 12.69 -17.72 -14.12
N MET A 139 11.47 -17.64 -14.69
CA MET A 139 11.25 -17.59 -16.14
C MET A 139 11.50 -16.19 -16.70
N PRO A 140 12.57 -15.95 -17.49
CA PRO A 140 12.94 -14.61 -17.94
C PRO A 140 12.19 -14.15 -19.19
N SER A 141 11.42 -15.03 -19.85
CA SER A 141 10.84 -14.81 -21.18
C SER A 141 9.38 -14.35 -21.16
N ALA A 142 8.66 -14.54 -20.06
CA ALA A 142 7.24 -14.25 -19.94
C ALA A 142 6.97 -13.14 -18.89
N PRO A 143 5.94 -12.30 -19.08
CA PRO A 143 5.57 -11.22 -18.16
C PRO A 143 4.78 -11.77 -16.94
N TRP A 144 5.35 -12.81 -16.31
CA TRP A 144 4.70 -13.60 -15.27
C TRP A 144 4.37 -12.76 -14.04
N VAL A 145 5.34 -11.97 -13.58
CA VAL A 145 5.21 -11.16 -12.37
C VAL A 145 4.13 -10.08 -12.56
N GLU A 146 4.11 -9.41 -13.70
CA GLU A 146 3.11 -8.40 -14.04
C GLU A 146 1.72 -9.00 -14.16
N MET A 147 1.59 -10.17 -14.83
CA MET A 147 0.34 -10.89 -14.95
C MET A 147 -0.19 -11.32 -13.57
N LEU A 148 0.64 -11.96 -12.74
CA LEU A 148 0.24 -12.43 -11.42
C LEU A 148 -0.10 -11.26 -10.48
N LEU A 149 0.67 -10.17 -10.54
CA LEU A 149 0.36 -8.93 -9.84
C LEU A 149 -1.00 -8.36 -10.28
N SER A 150 -1.33 -8.44 -11.58
CA SER A 150 -2.62 -8.00 -12.10
C SER A 150 -3.80 -8.76 -11.50
N VAL A 151 -3.67 -10.09 -11.36
CA VAL A 151 -4.69 -10.95 -10.78
C VAL A 151 -4.87 -10.65 -9.30
N LYS A 152 -3.77 -10.48 -8.56
CA LYS A 152 -3.82 -10.15 -7.13
C LYS A 152 -4.44 -8.79 -6.84
N ILE A 153 -4.15 -7.77 -7.65
CA ILE A 153 -4.79 -6.46 -7.54
C ILE A 153 -6.29 -6.56 -7.90
N LEU A 154 -6.65 -7.34 -8.92
CA LEU A 154 -8.05 -7.62 -9.25
C LEU A 154 -8.78 -8.26 -8.06
N ILE A 155 -8.21 -9.30 -7.46
CA ILE A 155 -8.75 -9.96 -6.26
C ILE A 155 -8.93 -8.95 -5.13
N GLY A 156 -7.91 -8.13 -4.83
CA GLY A 156 -8.01 -7.08 -3.81
C GLY A 156 -9.14 -6.10 -4.08
N SER A 157 -9.31 -5.70 -5.35
CA SER A 157 -10.39 -4.81 -5.78
C SER A 157 -11.77 -5.43 -5.66
N ILE A 158 -11.92 -6.73 -5.97
CA ILE A 158 -13.17 -7.49 -5.77
C ILE A 158 -13.50 -7.61 -4.29
N VAL A 159 -12.52 -7.96 -3.45
CA VAL A 159 -12.68 -8.13 -1.99
C VAL A 159 -13.06 -6.79 -1.34
N ASN A 160 -12.38 -5.70 -1.70
CA ASN A 160 -12.70 -4.36 -1.21
C ASN A 160 -14.06 -3.86 -1.72
N ALA A 161 -14.48 -4.30 -2.91
CA ALA A 161 -15.77 -3.97 -3.43
C ALA A 161 -16.92 -4.79 -2.82
N GLY A 162 -16.64 -6.01 -2.36
CA GLY A 162 -17.62 -6.89 -1.75
C GLY A 162 -18.19 -6.33 -0.45
N PRO A 163 -19.52 -6.36 -0.22
CA PRO A 163 -20.14 -5.73 0.94
C PRO A 163 -19.81 -6.38 2.30
N LEU A 164 -19.18 -7.58 2.34
CA LEU A 164 -19.17 -8.39 3.57
C LEU A 164 -17.98 -9.36 3.73
N PHE A 165 -16.83 -9.22 3.06
CA PHE A 165 -15.69 -10.11 3.37
C PHE A 165 -15.39 -10.11 4.87
N MET A 166 -15.52 -8.96 5.55
CA MET A 166 -15.34 -8.85 7.01
C MET A 166 -16.53 -9.33 7.86
N ARG A 167 -17.77 -9.41 7.35
CA ARG A 167 -18.98 -9.69 8.16
C ARG A 167 -19.42 -11.16 8.13
N SER A 168 -19.07 -11.93 7.10
CA SER A 168 -19.37 -13.37 7.02
C SER A 168 -18.53 -14.23 7.98
N HIS A 169 -17.48 -13.67 8.58
CA HIS A 169 -16.63 -14.36 9.56
C HIS A 169 -17.22 -14.44 10.98
N ILE A 170 -18.44 -13.94 11.23
CA ILE A 170 -19.10 -14.01 12.54
C ILE A 170 -19.82 -15.36 12.78
N GLY A 171 -19.95 -16.25 11.78
CA GLY A 171 -20.76 -17.46 11.96
C GLY A 171 -20.38 -18.72 11.18
N THR A 172 -19.45 -18.68 10.22
CA THR A 172 -19.00 -19.87 9.49
C THR A 172 -17.48 -19.95 9.48
N PRO A 173 -16.88 -21.11 9.83
CA PRO A 173 -15.45 -21.32 9.83
C PRO A 173 -14.95 -21.50 8.39
N SER A 174 -15.01 -20.46 7.57
CA SER A 174 -14.24 -20.41 6.33
C SER A 174 -12.82 -20.00 6.68
N THR A 175 -11.88 -20.88 6.35
CA THR A 175 -10.42 -20.81 6.58
C THR A 175 -9.69 -19.74 5.76
N VAL A 176 -10.42 -18.95 4.99
CA VAL A 176 -9.86 -18.03 4.00
C VAL A 176 -9.41 -16.77 4.71
N ARG A 177 -8.10 -16.68 4.96
CA ARG A 177 -7.47 -15.41 5.29
C ARG A 177 -7.67 -14.49 4.09
N PRO A 178 -8.10 -13.23 4.28
CA PRO A 178 -8.06 -12.27 3.19
C PRO A 178 -6.64 -12.29 2.58
N PRO A 179 -6.47 -12.06 1.26
CA PRO A 179 -5.21 -12.24 0.56
C PRO A 179 -4.24 -11.08 0.85
N TRP A 180 -4.05 -10.79 2.13
CA TRP A 180 -3.06 -9.86 2.64
C TRP A 180 -1.68 -10.38 2.30
N ILE A 181 -0.77 -9.45 2.02
CA ILE A 181 0.66 -9.73 1.94
C ILE A 181 1.13 -10.17 3.32
N SER A 182 1.43 -11.45 3.46
CA SER A 182 1.97 -12.03 4.68
C SER A 182 3.48 -11.78 4.79
N ALA A 183 4.07 -12.14 5.93
CA ALA A 183 5.52 -11.99 6.12
C ALA A 183 6.34 -12.82 5.12
N SER A 184 5.84 -13.99 4.69
CA SER A 184 6.49 -14.80 3.65
C SER A 184 6.34 -14.22 2.25
N ASP A 185 5.29 -13.43 1.99
CA ASP A 185 5.04 -12.87 0.66
C ASP A 185 5.90 -11.64 0.36
N LEU A 186 6.51 -11.03 1.38
CA LEU A 186 7.29 -9.80 1.23
C LEU A 186 8.52 -9.97 0.32
N ASP A 187 8.99 -11.20 0.15
CA ASP A 187 10.14 -11.54 -0.69
C ASP A 187 9.70 -12.18 -2.02
N ASN A 188 8.40 -12.43 -2.24
CA ASN A 188 7.89 -12.95 -3.50
C ASN A 188 8.04 -11.89 -4.62
N PRO A 189 8.16 -12.29 -5.90
CA PRO A 189 8.42 -11.35 -6.99
C PRO A 189 7.35 -10.25 -7.14
N THR A 190 6.09 -10.61 -6.92
CA THR A 190 4.96 -9.67 -7.02
C THR A 190 4.94 -8.60 -5.93
N CYS A 191 5.42 -8.90 -4.72
CA CYS A 191 5.63 -7.89 -3.68
C CYS A 191 6.96 -7.14 -3.88
N SER A 192 7.98 -7.83 -4.39
CA SER A 192 9.30 -7.27 -4.66
C SER A 192 9.26 -6.15 -5.69
N ILE A 193 8.46 -6.26 -6.76
CA ILE A 193 8.32 -5.18 -7.76
C ILE A 193 7.70 -3.92 -7.14
N ILE A 194 6.72 -4.05 -6.24
CA ILE A 194 6.09 -2.93 -5.53
C ILE A 194 7.09 -2.32 -4.55
N SER A 195 7.71 -3.13 -3.71
CA SER A 195 8.65 -2.66 -2.68
C SER A 195 9.90 -2.01 -3.31
N SER A 196 10.39 -2.55 -4.42
CA SER A 196 11.51 -2.00 -5.18
C SER A 196 11.18 -0.62 -5.74
N HIS A 197 9.97 -0.44 -6.30
CA HIS A 197 9.49 0.88 -6.71
C HIS A 197 9.43 1.86 -5.54
N MET A 198 8.91 1.45 -4.38
CA MET A 198 8.88 2.31 -3.19
C MET A 198 10.29 2.76 -2.79
N ILE A 199 11.24 1.82 -2.71
CA ILE A 199 12.63 2.10 -2.32
C ILE A 199 13.34 3.01 -3.34
N GLN A 200 13.15 2.76 -4.64
CA GLN A 200 13.67 3.63 -5.71
C GLN A 200 13.10 5.05 -5.62
N ASN A 201 11.86 5.19 -5.15
CA ASN A 201 11.24 6.47 -4.86
C ASN A 201 11.47 6.94 -3.41
N SER A 202 12.65 6.63 -2.85
CA SER A 202 13.12 7.17 -1.56
C SER A 202 12.33 6.77 -0.33
N TRP A 203 11.55 5.68 -0.39
CA TRP A 203 10.99 5.10 0.84
C TRP A 203 12.05 4.36 1.64
N CYS A 204 11.95 4.45 2.98
CA CYS A 204 12.69 3.58 3.88
C CYS A 204 12.33 2.10 3.62
N PRO A 205 13.29 1.19 3.38
CA PRO A 205 13.01 -0.23 3.10
C PRO A 205 12.23 -0.94 4.22
N PHE A 206 12.53 -0.61 5.48
CA PHE A 206 11.78 -1.15 6.62
C PHE A 206 10.33 -0.68 6.63
N ARG A 207 10.09 0.62 6.41
CA ARG A 207 8.73 1.18 6.35
C ARG A 207 7.95 0.63 5.17
N ALA A 208 8.57 0.49 4.00
CA ALA A 208 7.95 -0.10 2.83
C ALA A 208 7.45 -1.52 3.15
N ARG A 209 8.31 -2.39 3.69
CA ARG A 209 7.90 -3.75 4.12
C ARG A 209 6.80 -3.74 5.18
N HIS A 210 6.90 -2.85 6.17
CA HIS A 210 5.91 -2.74 7.23
C HIS A 210 4.52 -2.33 6.70
N VAL A 211 4.47 -1.39 5.76
CA VAL A 211 3.22 -0.91 5.15
C VAL A 211 2.63 -1.94 4.19
N LEU A 212 3.49 -2.65 3.45
CA LEU A 212 3.04 -3.73 2.56
C LEU A 212 2.52 -4.92 3.36
N SER A 213 3.14 -5.27 4.49
CA SER A 213 2.68 -6.37 5.34
C SER A 213 1.27 -6.12 5.87
N GLY A 214 0.37 -7.07 5.67
CA GLY A 214 -1.03 -6.96 6.05
C GLY A 214 -1.90 -6.17 5.06
N SER A 215 -1.33 -5.62 3.98
CA SER A 215 -2.11 -4.94 2.94
C SER A 215 -2.59 -5.92 1.86
N LEU A 216 -3.76 -5.67 1.27
CA LEU A 216 -4.15 -6.27 0.00
C LEU A 216 -3.30 -5.66 -1.13
N TYR A 217 -3.13 -6.39 -2.25
CA TYR A 217 -2.28 -5.94 -3.35
C TYR A 217 -2.75 -4.65 -4.03
N ASP A 218 -4.05 -4.37 -4.08
CA ASP A 218 -4.59 -3.11 -4.60
C ASP A 218 -4.29 -1.92 -3.68
N VAL A 219 -4.39 -2.14 -2.36
CA VAL A 219 -3.99 -1.17 -1.34
C VAL A 219 -2.47 -0.94 -1.37
N ALA A 220 -1.68 -2.01 -1.46
CA ALA A 220 -0.23 -1.94 -1.61
C ALA A 220 0.17 -1.15 -2.88
N TYR A 221 -0.50 -1.39 -4.01
CA TYR A 221 -0.28 -0.65 -5.24
C TYR A 221 -0.59 0.85 -5.06
N TYR A 222 -1.70 1.18 -4.38
CA TYR A 222 -2.05 2.56 -4.06
C TYR A 222 -1.00 3.23 -3.17
N LEU A 223 -0.58 2.55 -2.10
CA LEU A 223 0.40 3.07 -1.14
C LEU A 223 1.77 3.28 -1.79
N ALA A 224 2.17 2.40 -2.71
CA ALA A 224 3.39 2.55 -3.48
C ALA A 224 3.36 3.73 -4.48
N CYS A 225 2.17 4.26 -4.79
CA CYS A 225 2.03 5.49 -5.58
C CYS A 225 2.16 6.78 -4.75
N LEU A 226 2.22 6.70 -3.42
CA LEU A 226 2.37 7.89 -2.58
C LEU A 226 3.77 8.50 -2.78
N PRO A 227 3.86 9.84 -2.91
CA PRO A 227 5.17 10.49 -2.97
C PRO A 227 5.97 10.19 -1.68
N PRO A 228 7.31 10.12 -1.77
CA PRO A 228 8.12 10.01 -0.57
C PRO A 228 7.85 11.17 0.38
N ASN A 229 8.13 10.96 1.66
CA ASN A 229 8.11 12.06 2.61
C ASN A 229 9.29 13.00 2.27
N GLU A 230 9.00 14.16 1.68
CA GLU A 230 9.98 15.13 1.14
C GLU A 230 10.83 15.84 2.22
N GLY A 231 10.85 15.31 3.45
CA GLY A 231 11.41 16.03 4.59
C GLY A 231 12.93 16.02 4.69
N ARG A 232 13.61 14.88 4.43
CA ARG A 232 15.05 14.75 4.73
C ARG A 232 15.77 13.70 3.89
N PRO A 233 16.99 13.98 3.41
CA PRO A 233 17.90 12.94 2.96
C PRO A 233 18.34 12.12 4.17
N ALA A 234 17.65 11.00 4.42
CA ALA A 234 18.00 10.04 5.46
C ALA A 234 18.67 8.80 4.82
N ASN A 235 19.78 8.35 5.39
CA ASN A 235 20.38 7.09 5.00
C ASN A 235 19.59 5.94 5.63
N HIS A 236 18.92 5.14 4.78
CA HIS A 236 18.07 4.03 5.21
C HIS A 236 18.72 2.64 5.01
N ASN A 237 20.03 2.57 4.71
CA ASN A 237 20.71 1.31 4.37
C ASN A 237 20.66 0.27 5.50
N GLU A 238 20.66 0.72 6.77
CA GLU A 238 20.64 -0.18 7.93
C GLU A 238 19.23 -0.48 8.46
N CYS A 239 18.19 0.21 7.95
CA CYS A 239 16.84 0.12 8.53
C CYS A 239 16.26 -1.31 8.47
N LEU A 240 16.54 -2.03 7.38
CA LEU A 240 16.08 -3.40 7.23
C LEU A 240 16.78 -4.35 8.23
N ALA A 241 18.11 -4.23 8.35
CA ALA A 241 18.91 -5.03 9.27
C ALA A 241 18.53 -4.77 10.75
N LYS A 242 18.29 -3.50 11.10
CA LYS A 242 17.88 -3.08 12.44
C LYS A 242 16.40 -3.31 12.75
N LYS A 243 15.62 -3.81 11.77
CA LYS A 243 14.16 -3.99 11.88
C LYS A 243 13.45 -2.75 12.44
N SER A 244 13.94 -1.57 12.07
CA SER A 244 13.42 -0.28 12.51
C SER A 244 13.86 0.82 11.56
N CYS A 245 13.02 1.84 11.35
CA CYS A 245 13.43 3.01 10.58
C CYS A 245 14.37 3.87 11.44
N THR A 246 15.63 3.96 11.05
CA THR A 246 16.64 4.78 11.71
C THR A 246 16.75 6.20 11.15
N GLY A 247 16.00 6.52 10.08
CA GLY A 247 16.10 7.84 9.44
C GLY A 247 15.58 8.99 10.30
N ASP A 248 14.64 8.70 11.19
CA ASP A 248 14.11 9.65 12.17
C ASP A 248 14.69 9.40 13.57
N SER A 249 15.71 8.54 13.70
CA SER A 249 16.36 8.29 14.98
C SER A 249 17.31 9.43 15.32
N VAL A 250 17.21 9.87 16.56
CA VAL A 250 18.12 10.84 17.15
C VAL A 250 19.43 10.14 17.51
N ASP A 251 20.55 10.69 17.04
CA ASP A 251 21.89 10.29 17.48
C ASP A 251 22.24 11.05 18.77
N ASP A 252 21.93 10.45 19.92
CA ASP A 252 22.20 11.05 21.24
C ASP A 252 23.70 11.29 21.50
N SER A 253 24.60 10.78 20.66
CA SER A 253 26.04 11.07 20.77
C SER A 253 26.43 12.45 20.22
N LYS A 254 25.51 13.14 19.52
CA LYS A 254 25.74 14.46 18.91
C LYS A 254 24.79 15.51 19.49
N PRO A 255 25.24 16.78 19.59
CA PRO A 255 24.36 17.86 20.00
C PRO A 255 23.24 18.04 18.96
N LEU A 256 22.00 17.79 19.38
CA LEU A 256 20.81 18.06 18.57
C LEU A 256 20.59 19.56 18.44
N LYS A 257 20.75 20.07 17.23
CA LYS A 257 20.36 21.44 16.89
C LYS A 257 18.99 21.41 16.20
N PRO A 258 17.96 22.05 16.77
CA PRO A 258 16.66 22.09 16.13
C PRO A 258 16.72 22.89 14.81
N CYS A 259 15.92 22.47 13.83
CA CYS A 259 15.85 23.12 12.53
C CYS A 259 15.08 24.44 12.61
N HIS A 260 15.59 25.45 11.90
CA HIS A 260 14.85 26.68 11.62
C HIS A 260 13.81 26.45 10.51
N THR A 261 12.82 27.34 10.43
CA THR A 261 11.94 27.42 9.26
C THR A 261 12.73 27.91 8.04
N ASP A 262 12.28 27.54 6.85
CA ASP A 262 12.82 27.96 5.55
C ASP A 262 12.91 29.48 5.36
N ILE A 263 12.04 30.25 6.02
CA ILE A 263 12.01 31.72 5.96
C ILE A 263 12.85 32.42 7.05
N CYS A 264 13.59 31.69 7.88
CA CYS A 264 14.38 32.25 8.97
C CYS A 264 15.84 32.50 8.54
N ASP A 265 16.40 33.62 8.95
CA ASP A 265 17.79 34.02 8.71
C ASP A 265 18.81 33.33 9.64
N GLY A 266 18.36 32.39 10.49
CA GLY A 266 19.17 31.67 11.45
C GLY A 266 19.42 32.42 12.78
N ASN A 267 19.02 33.68 12.91
CA ASN A 267 19.27 34.50 14.11
C ASN A 267 18.05 34.59 15.04
N CYS A 268 17.27 33.52 15.15
CA CYS A 268 16.06 33.51 15.97
C CYS A 268 16.33 33.06 17.41
N SER A 269 15.61 33.63 18.37
CA SER A 269 15.77 33.30 19.79
C SER A 269 15.14 31.97 20.18
N GLU A 270 15.72 31.33 21.18
CA GLU A 270 15.19 30.15 21.85
C GLU A 270 14.12 30.57 22.86
N VAL A 271 13.00 29.84 22.88
CA VAL A 271 11.90 30.05 23.82
C VAL A 271 11.63 28.75 24.56
N ALA A 272 11.80 28.76 25.89
CA ALA A 272 11.63 27.57 26.71
C ALA A 272 10.46 27.76 27.70
N PRO A 273 9.63 26.73 27.92
CA PRO A 273 8.64 26.74 28.99
C PRO A 273 9.31 26.55 30.36
N ASN A 274 8.60 26.94 31.42
CA ASN A 274 9.02 26.60 32.77
C ASN A 274 8.80 25.10 33.05
N MET A 275 9.85 24.29 32.91
CA MET A 275 9.75 22.83 33.08
C MET A 275 9.32 22.39 34.49
N LYS A 276 9.48 23.23 35.52
CA LYS A 276 8.96 22.93 36.86
C LYS A 276 7.43 22.98 36.89
N GLU A 277 6.82 23.92 36.18
CA GLU A 277 5.36 24.01 36.05
C GLU A 277 4.81 22.86 35.22
N VAL A 278 5.49 22.51 34.12
CA VAL A 278 5.16 21.33 33.30
C VAL A 278 5.12 20.07 34.16
N ALA A 279 6.18 19.81 34.94
CA ALA A 279 6.25 18.66 35.83
C ALA A 279 5.16 18.69 36.91
N ALA A 280 4.86 19.86 37.49
CA ALA A 280 3.82 19.99 38.50
C ALA A 280 2.41 19.65 37.96
N ILE A 281 2.10 20.05 36.72
CA ILE A 281 0.81 19.73 36.06
C ILE A 281 0.72 18.23 35.75
N LEU A 282 1.80 17.64 35.21
CA LEU A 282 1.86 16.21 34.90
C LEU A 282 1.71 15.34 36.15
N ASN A 283 2.35 15.71 37.26
CA ASN A 283 2.23 14.99 38.55
C ASN A 283 0.81 15.02 39.13
N GLN A 284 -0.04 15.95 38.68
CA GLN A 284 -1.47 15.99 39.03
C GLN A 284 -2.34 15.17 38.07
N GLY A 285 -1.76 14.47 37.10
CA GLY A 285 -2.49 13.73 36.07
C GLY A 285 -3.20 14.63 35.03
N LYS A 286 -2.78 15.89 34.89
CA LYS A 286 -3.34 16.85 33.93
C LYS A 286 -2.43 17.01 32.71
N VAL A 287 -2.99 17.53 31.62
CA VAL A 287 -2.25 17.81 30.38
C VAL A 287 -1.74 19.26 30.42
N PRO A 288 -0.42 19.51 30.30
CA PRO A 288 0.11 20.86 30.16
C PRO A 288 -0.14 21.41 28.75
N LEU A 289 -0.56 22.66 28.68
CA LEU A 289 -0.71 23.46 27.46
C LEU A 289 0.33 24.57 27.48
N PHE A 290 0.82 24.94 26.29
CA PHE A 290 1.82 25.98 26.12
C PHE A 290 1.17 27.19 25.43
N ALA A 291 0.92 28.26 26.18
CA ALA A 291 0.40 29.49 25.65
C ALA A 291 1.58 30.37 25.19
N CYS A 292 1.72 30.53 23.88
CA CYS A 292 2.77 31.33 23.27
C CYS A 292 2.24 32.74 23.01
N SER A 293 2.93 33.77 23.51
CA SER A 293 2.56 35.16 23.27
C SER A 293 3.77 36.02 22.94
N ARG A 294 3.55 37.09 22.18
CA ARG A 294 4.58 38.07 21.82
C ARG A 294 4.46 39.29 22.72
N LEU A 295 5.52 39.57 23.47
CA LEU A 295 5.62 40.73 24.33
C LEU A 295 5.73 42.02 23.50
N ALA A 296 5.40 43.16 24.11
CA ALA A 296 5.56 44.48 23.48
C ALA A 296 7.02 44.79 23.07
N SER A 297 7.99 44.15 23.74
CA SER A 297 9.42 44.20 23.37
C SER A 297 9.76 43.43 22.09
N GLY A 298 8.82 42.68 21.53
CA GLY A 298 9.01 41.83 20.36
C GLY A 298 9.45 40.40 20.68
N ASN A 299 9.85 40.13 21.93
CA ASN A 299 10.28 38.81 22.41
C ASN A 299 9.08 37.86 22.61
N TRP A 300 9.33 36.57 22.44
CA TRP A 300 8.35 35.53 22.71
C TRP A 300 8.40 35.05 24.16
N GLN A 301 7.24 34.76 24.71
CA GLN A 301 7.08 34.11 26.01
C GLN A 301 6.19 32.88 25.86
N VAL A 302 6.51 31.83 26.63
CA VAL A 302 5.69 30.63 26.76
C VAL A 302 5.23 30.52 28.22
N GLU A 303 3.92 30.53 28.42
CA GLU A 303 3.27 30.24 29.70
C GLU A 303 2.74 28.80 29.71
N VAL A 304 2.85 28.12 30.85
CA VAL A 304 2.39 26.74 31.00
C VAL A 304 1.06 26.73 31.74
N LEU A 305 0.01 26.25 31.06
CA LEU A 305 -1.35 26.18 31.60
C LEU A 305 -1.80 24.73 31.76
N ALA A 306 -2.60 24.43 32.78
CA ALA A 306 -3.24 23.12 32.88
C ALA A 306 -4.49 23.09 31.98
N ALA A 307 -4.60 22.08 31.12
CA ALA A 307 -5.78 21.89 30.28
C ALA A 307 -7.06 21.75 31.14
N SER A 308 -8.12 22.40 30.68
CA SER A 308 -9.49 22.30 31.21
C SER A 308 -10.46 21.87 30.10
N ARG A 309 -11.69 21.54 30.47
CA ARG A 309 -12.75 21.15 29.51
C ARG A 309 -13.07 22.22 28.46
N ASN A 310 -12.70 23.48 28.74
CA ASN A 310 -12.96 24.63 27.86
C ASN A 310 -11.69 25.12 27.16
N SER A 311 -10.58 24.40 27.27
CA SER A 311 -9.31 24.78 26.63
C SER A 311 -9.33 24.46 25.14
N TRP A 312 -8.98 25.44 24.33
CA TRP A 312 -8.75 25.28 22.90
C TRP A 312 -7.25 25.19 22.66
N PHE A 313 -6.81 24.16 21.96
CA PHE A 313 -5.39 23.96 21.67
C PHE A 313 -5.21 23.27 20.32
N THR A 314 -4.02 23.44 19.74
CA THR A 314 -3.57 22.70 18.57
C THR A 314 -2.45 21.76 19.01
N ALA A 315 -2.57 20.48 18.67
CA ALA A 315 -1.50 19.53 18.91
C ALA A 315 -0.45 19.63 17.79
N VAL A 316 0.82 19.79 18.17
CA VAL A 316 1.95 19.69 17.25
C VAL A 316 2.49 18.26 17.31
N THR A 317 2.44 17.54 16.19
CA THR A 317 2.95 16.16 16.08
C THR A 317 4.34 16.16 15.42
N HIS A 318 5.03 15.02 15.45
CA HIS A 318 6.32 14.80 14.76
C HIS A 318 7.51 15.71 15.16
N VAL A 319 7.42 16.45 16.27
CA VAL A 319 8.45 17.38 16.78
C VAL A 319 9.89 16.85 16.63
N TRP A 320 10.15 15.60 16.99
CA TRP A 320 11.47 14.98 16.88
C TRP A 320 11.83 14.52 15.46
N ALA A 321 10.90 13.91 14.74
CA ALA A 321 11.12 13.46 13.36
C ALA A 321 11.36 14.65 12.42
N ASP A 322 10.66 15.76 12.65
CA ASP A 322 10.82 17.03 11.95
C ASP A 322 12.02 17.84 12.48
N GLY A 323 12.82 17.26 13.40
CA GLY A 323 14.03 17.85 13.99
C GLY A 323 13.80 19.21 14.64
N LEU A 324 12.60 19.44 15.17
CA LEU A 324 12.29 20.60 16.01
C LEU A 324 12.61 20.31 17.49
N GLY A 325 12.77 19.04 17.85
CA GLY A 325 13.11 18.58 19.19
C GLY A 325 14.57 18.81 19.59
N ASN A 326 14.80 18.95 20.89
CA ASN A 326 16.11 19.04 21.53
C ASN A 326 15.99 18.60 23.00
N HIS A 327 17.11 18.22 23.62
CA HIS A 327 17.12 17.76 25.02
C HIS A 327 16.84 18.89 26.04
N SER A 328 16.93 20.15 25.62
CA SER A 328 16.69 21.33 26.48
C SER A 328 15.23 21.80 26.49
N ASN A 329 14.35 21.14 25.73
CA ASN A 329 12.91 21.44 25.62
C ASN A 329 12.56 22.88 25.20
N PHE A 330 13.46 23.58 24.50
CA PHE A 330 13.14 24.88 23.91
C PHE A 330 12.57 24.74 22.50
N VAL A 331 11.93 25.79 21.99
CA VAL A 331 11.50 25.91 20.59
C VAL A 331 12.11 27.17 20.00
N LEU A 332 12.52 27.12 18.74
CA LEU A 332 12.98 28.29 18.00
C LEU A 332 11.80 29.18 17.63
N CYS A 333 11.87 30.48 17.91
CA CYS A 333 10.71 31.36 17.76
C CYS A 333 10.20 31.48 16.31
N CYS A 334 11.02 31.18 15.31
CA CYS A 334 10.58 31.11 13.91
C CYS A 334 9.51 30.03 13.67
N ILE A 335 9.49 28.96 14.48
CA ILE A 335 8.47 27.91 14.41
C ILE A 335 7.10 28.43 14.90
N LEU A 336 7.11 29.29 15.91
CA LEU A 336 5.89 29.89 16.48
C LEU A 336 5.22 30.89 15.52
N LEU A 337 5.94 31.38 14.51
CA LEU A 337 5.42 32.31 13.50
C LEU A 337 4.67 31.62 12.35
N ARG A 338 4.76 30.28 12.23
CA ARG A 338 4.20 29.51 11.11
C ARG A 338 2.73 29.13 11.32
N HIS A 339 2.20 29.32 12.53
CA HIS A 339 0.86 28.89 12.95
C HIS A 339 0.09 30.04 13.61
#